data_AF-A0A8J6TEV8-F1
#
_entry.id   AF-A0A8J6TEV8-F1
#
_cell.length_a   1.000
_cell.length_b   1.000
_cell.length_c   1.000
_cell.angle_alpha   90.00
_cell.angle_beta   90.00
_cell.angle_gamma   90.00
#
_symmetry.space_group_name_H-M   'P 1'
#
loop_
_entity.id
_entity.type
_entity.pdbx_description
1 polymer ?
#
loop_
_entity_poly.entity_id
_entity_poly.type
_entity_poly.pdbx_seq_one_letter_code
_entity_poly.pdbx_strand_id
1 'polypeptide(L)'
;MHKKRKTQYLVILLSVIFTLACGSFQVGIVTPTSENAVVSIGDAQEASPEVAAAENFSHLWVEYWNPVFNYGLAIPSHWRVNTESESGFMMLWSYDQDYFDANSIKGWWIGGEAPEGAVKLDFVPFENVVSEQSLDTAISNILGADPEMTVVLSVEKTDLGNFDAVQITTARPDKVEDITTSIAIRLSPDVILLVAAYPNNFYELSDVKTILGTLVLNKNTPIIKPSTAPHPPLTVKNEDLSGMPTASYPVAWYGHIASIPAKEPYDDKVVLSYGAGEFGIKGNTPELEETIRSLRDATGDAEYVHLWGVLYCDIDDYNTCQLNVDRLEYGDQYSISLYDIGDWVGTIKSTTFFGETVYVFELSGQLPVWYGISGANDPLIQGEIEALSDTNTIVTIWGDLLVGVDGVNGTRIEVRMVDPPGPNMMPSPTSCDSESGYLGSVEEMVEFIQTNLETGNHWPFSYAIGNPFVIGYWRSEGVVLPREEAYQQLTTNLLPSPDDVVVITDPASFPDLGGRSLETIWGPDVDVAATIYSKGWGSDGQQEAILSVARCDSHGIDVYYWYGMMYGRFE
;
A
#
# COMPACT_ATOMS: atom_id res chain seq x y z
N MET A 1 65.08 18.92 -1.14
CA MET A 1 64.99 17.99 0.01
C MET A 1 63.66 17.25 -0.12
N HIS A 2 63.65 16.09 -0.78
CA HIS A 2 63.51 14.74 -0.18
C HIS A 2 62.19 14.58 0.63
N LYS A 3 61.29 13.62 0.36
CA LYS A 3 61.50 12.26 -0.16
C LYS A 3 60.17 11.66 -0.67
N LYS A 4 60.25 10.96 -1.81
CA LYS A 4 59.25 10.00 -2.33
C LYS A 4 58.99 8.87 -1.34
N ARG A 5 57.78 8.32 -1.33
CA ARG A 5 57.54 6.89 -1.02
C ARG A 5 56.73 6.25 -2.14
N LYS A 6 57.42 5.41 -2.93
CA LYS A 6 56.86 4.32 -3.71
C LYS A 6 56.86 3.09 -2.81
N THR A 7 55.85 2.22 -2.92
CA THR A 7 56.01 0.81 -2.56
C THR A 7 55.23 -0.02 -3.59
N GLN A 8 55.99 -0.75 -4.40
CA GLN A 8 55.56 -1.84 -5.28
C GLN A 8 55.74 -3.15 -4.52
N TYR A 9 54.81 -4.09 -4.64
CA TYR A 9 54.94 -5.56 -4.64
C TYR A 9 53.53 -6.05 -5.03
N LEU A 10 53.24 -7.07 -5.85
CA LEU A 10 53.99 -8.21 -6.34
C LEU A 10 53.24 -8.73 -7.58
N VAL A 11 53.98 -9.10 -8.64
CA VAL A 11 53.47 -9.77 -9.84
C VAL A 11 53.37 -11.27 -9.55
N ILE A 12 52.22 -11.90 -9.81
CA ILE A 12 52.15 -13.36 -10.05
C ILE A 12 51.55 -13.57 -11.44
N LEU A 13 52.44 -13.96 -12.33
CA LEU A 13 52.21 -14.54 -13.64
C LEU A 13 52.03 -16.05 -13.44
N LEU A 14 50.90 -16.64 -13.85
CA LEU A 14 50.84 -18.09 -14.08
C LEU A 14 50.23 -18.37 -15.45
N SER A 15 51.10 -18.79 -16.36
CA SER A 15 50.79 -19.32 -17.67
C SER A 15 50.45 -20.80 -17.56
N VAL A 16 49.37 -21.26 -18.19
CA VAL A 16 49.29 -22.64 -18.75
C VAL A 16 48.57 -22.59 -20.10
N ILE A 17 49.27 -23.06 -21.13
CA ILE A 17 48.82 -23.26 -22.51
C ILE A 17 48.76 -24.78 -22.77
N PHE A 18 47.89 -25.19 -23.71
CA PHE A 18 47.72 -26.49 -24.39
C PHE A 18 46.74 -27.48 -23.70
N THR A 19 45.75 -28.07 -24.37
CA THR A 19 45.79 -28.70 -25.71
C THR A 19 44.50 -28.60 -26.54
N LEU A 20 44.70 -28.50 -27.86
CA LEU A 20 43.76 -28.89 -28.92
C LEU A 20 43.33 -30.37 -28.80
N ALA A 21 42.04 -30.64 -29.02
CA ALA A 21 41.57 -31.92 -29.54
C ALA A 21 40.37 -31.67 -30.47
N CYS A 22 40.54 -32.07 -31.73
CA CYS A 22 39.52 -32.12 -32.76
C CYS A 22 38.32 -32.98 -32.32
N GLY A 23 37.11 -32.47 -32.50
CA GLY A 23 35.88 -33.24 -32.46
C GLY A 23 34.95 -32.76 -33.56
N SER A 24 35.00 -33.44 -34.71
CA SER A 24 34.09 -33.26 -35.83
C SER A 24 32.69 -33.75 -35.45
N PHE A 25 31.72 -32.84 -35.34
CA PHE A 25 30.31 -33.16 -35.18
C PHE A 25 29.62 -33.14 -36.55
N GLN A 26 29.15 -34.30 -37.00
CA GLN A 26 28.33 -34.45 -38.20
C GLN A 26 26.88 -34.09 -37.88
N VAL A 27 26.33 -33.21 -38.71
CA VAL A 27 24.91 -32.85 -38.76
C VAL A 27 24.15 -33.99 -39.46
N GLY A 28 23.30 -34.69 -38.70
CA GLY A 28 22.34 -35.63 -39.25
C GLY A 28 21.05 -34.92 -39.64
N ILE A 29 20.87 -34.66 -40.93
CA ILE A 29 19.60 -34.21 -41.51
C ILE A 29 18.69 -35.45 -41.59
N VAL A 30 17.58 -35.46 -40.86
CA VAL A 30 16.52 -36.44 -41.01
C VAL A 30 15.36 -35.79 -41.75
N THR A 31 15.29 -36.03 -43.05
CA THR A 31 14.07 -35.87 -43.86
C THR A 31 13.17 -37.08 -43.67
N PRO A 32 11.88 -36.93 -43.33
CA PRO A 32 10.92 -37.99 -43.53
C PRO A 32 10.38 -37.93 -44.96
N THR A 33 10.67 -39.00 -45.70
CA THR A 33 10.10 -39.33 -47.01
C THR A 33 8.62 -39.69 -46.86
N SER A 34 7.81 -39.08 -47.71
CA SER A 34 6.42 -39.44 -47.97
C SER A 34 6.31 -40.85 -48.57
N GLU A 35 5.46 -41.71 -48.01
CA GLU A 35 5.00 -42.90 -48.72
C GLU A 35 3.48 -43.08 -48.56
N ASN A 36 2.83 -43.22 -49.70
CA ASN A 36 1.40 -43.35 -49.89
C ASN A 36 0.91 -44.71 -49.38
N ALA A 37 -0.11 -44.70 -48.53
CA ALA A 37 -1.01 -45.83 -48.35
C ALA A 37 -2.45 -45.36 -48.56
N VAL A 38 -2.99 -45.68 -49.73
CA VAL A 38 -4.41 -45.56 -50.05
C VAL A 38 -5.13 -46.71 -49.33
N VAL A 39 -5.91 -46.38 -48.30
CA VAL A 39 -6.91 -47.29 -47.74
C VAL A 39 -8.22 -46.52 -47.60
N SER A 40 -9.16 -46.84 -48.47
CA SER A 40 -10.54 -46.34 -48.45
C SER A 40 -11.35 -47.18 -47.46
N ILE A 41 -11.83 -46.58 -46.38
CA ILE A 41 -12.86 -47.15 -45.50
C ILE A 41 -13.82 -46.03 -45.06
N GLY A 42 -15.05 -46.13 -45.57
CA GLY A 42 -16.31 -45.93 -44.85
C GLY A 42 -16.59 -44.57 -44.19
N ASP A 43 -17.62 -43.89 -44.71
CA ASP A 43 -18.28 -42.72 -44.13
C ASP A 43 -18.55 -42.88 -42.62
N ALA A 44 -17.77 -42.16 -41.82
CA ALA A 44 -18.14 -41.74 -40.47
C ALA A 44 -18.04 -40.22 -40.45
N GLN A 45 -19.19 -39.57 -40.29
CA GLN A 45 -19.32 -38.13 -40.16
C GLN A 45 -18.68 -37.71 -38.83
N GLU A 46 -17.40 -37.36 -38.86
CA GLU A 46 -16.71 -36.71 -37.76
C GLU A 46 -17.37 -35.36 -37.51
N ALA A 47 -18.02 -35.23 -36.36
CA ALA A 47 -18.40 -33.94 -35.82
C ALA A 47 -17.11 -33.15 -35.62
N SER A 48 -16.94 -32.09 -36.42
CA SER A 48 -15.91 -31.07 -36.21
C SER A 48 -15.99 -30.62 -34.76
N PRO A 49 -14.91 -30.72 -33.96
CA PRO A 49 -14.93 -30.20 -32.60
C PRO A 49 -15.23 -28.71 -32.70
N GLU A 50 -16.37 -28.31 -32.16
CA GLU A 50 -16.73 -26.92 -31.94
C GLU A 50 -15.63 -26.34 -31.05
N VAL A 51 -14.66 -25.65 -31.67
CA VAL A 51 -13.57 -24.98 -30.97
C VAL A 51 -14.24 -23.92 -30.12
N ALA A 52 -14.40 -24.20 -28.82
CA ALA A 52 -14.88 -23.23 -27.85
C ALA A 52 -14.06 -21.95 -28.06
N ALA A 53 -14.73 -20.86 -28.39
CA ALA A 53 -14.07 -19.58 -28.59
C ALA A 53 -13.25 -19.29 -27.34
N ALA A 54 -11.94 -19.12 -27.49
CA ALA A 54 -11.07 -18.79 -26.37
C ALA A 54 -11.63 -17.53 -25.71
N GLU A 55 -11.87 -17.59 -24.40
CA GLU A 55 -12.36 -16.45 -23.63
C GLU A 55 -11.38 -15.28 -23.79
N ASN A 56 -11.91 -14.08 -24.10
CA ASN A 56 -11.10 -12.88 -24.28
C ASN A 56 -11.08 -12.06 -22.99
N PHE A 57 -9.95 -12.04 -22.32
CA PHE A 57 -9.75 -11.33 -21.06
C PHE A 57 -9.20 -9.91 -21.22
N SER A 58 -9.24 -9.32 -22.42
CA SER A 58 -8.72 -7.97 -22.67
C SER A 58 -9.32 -6.87 -21.79
N HIS A 59 -10.50 -7.08 -21.22
CA HIS A 59 -11.15 -6.17 -20.27
C HIS A 59 -10.47 -6.13 -18.89
N LEU A 60 -9.66 -7.14 -18.54
CA LEU A 60 -8.88 -7.19 -17.30
C LEU A 60 -7.54 -6.45 -17.40
N TRP A 61 -7.28 -5.78 -18.54
CA TRP A 61 -6.07 -5.03 -18.79
C TRP A 61 -6.41 -3.56 -19.06
N VAL A 62 -5.64 -2.67 -18.45
CA VAL A 62 -5.70 -1.22 -18.63
C VAL A 62 -4.46 -0.74 -19.37
N GLU A 63 -4.62 0.28 -20.20
CA GLU A 63 -3.50 0.94 -20.85
C GLU A 63 -2.90 1.96 -19.90
N TYR A 64 -1.58 1.95 -19.77
CA TYR A 64 -0.85 2.91 -18.97
C TYR A 64 0.24 3.54 -19.81
N TRP A 65 0.36 4.88 -19.71
CA TRP A 65 1.38 5.66 -20.40
C TRP A 65 2.24 6.38 -19.37
N ASN A 66 3.54 6.14 -19.40
CA ASN A 66 4.46 6.91 -18.57
C ASN A 66 4.48 8.38 -19.06
N PRO A 67 4.22 9.36 -18.17
CA PRO A 67 4.01 10.75 -18.58
C PRO A 67 5.32 11.43 -19.02
N VAL A 68 6.47 10.96 -18.55
CA VAL A 68 7.78 11.57 -18.79
C VAL A 68 8.40 11.03 -20.08
N PHE A 69 8.55 9.70 -20.16
CA PHE A 69 9.26 9.04 -21.26
C PHE A 69 8.33 8.53 -22.38
N ASN A 70 7.01 8.70 -22.24
CA ASN A 70 6.01 8.38 -23.27
C ASN A 70 6.03 6.94 -23.80
N TYR A 71 6.55 5.98 -23.02
CA TYR A 71 6.33 4.56 -23.29
C TYR A 71 4.98 4.12 -22.71
N GLY A 72 4.38 3.10 -23.31
CA GLY A 72 3.07 2.57 -22.96
C GLY A 72 3.08 1.07 -22.72
N LEU A 73 2.21 0.59 -21.83
CA LEU A 73 2.08 -0.82 -21.43
C LEU A 73 0.60 -1.17 -21.19
N ALA A 74 0.24 -2.44 -21.37
CA ALA A 74 -0.98 -3.00 -20.81
C ALA A 74 -0.67 -3.61 -19.44
N ILE A 75 -1.38 -3.16 -18.42
CA ILE A 75 -1.21 -3.57 -17.02
C ILE A 75 -2.49 -4.24 -16.55
N PRO A 76 -2.45 -5.30 -15.73
CA PRO A 76 -3.68 -5.85 -15.15
C PRO A 76 -4.43 -4.76 -14.37
N SER A 77 -5.74 -4.67 -14.55
CA SER A 77 -6.57 -3.57 -14.00
C SER A 77 -6.54 -3.48 -12.47
N HIS A 78 -6.20 -4.57 -11.80
CA HIS A 78 -6.11 -4.64 -10.34
C HIS A 78 -4.69 -4.40 -9.80
N TRP A 79 -3.66 -4.31 -10.65
CA TRP A 79 -2.32 -3.96 -10.20
C TRP A 79 -2.27 -2.48 -9.85
N ARG A 80 -1.47 -2.16 -8.82
CA ARG A 80 -1.21 -0.78 -8.42
C ARG A 80 -0.11 -0.21 -9.28
N VAL A 81 -0.23 1.09 -9.58
CA VAL A 81 0.74 1.86 -10.34
C VAL A 81 1.09 3.11 -9.54
N ASN A 82 2.36 3.32 -9.28
CA ASN A 82 2.89 4.56 -8.75
C ASN A 82 3.92 5.11 -9.74
N THR A 83 3.89 6.41 -10.02
CA THR A 83 4.82 7.03 -10.96
C THR A 83 5.23 8.39 -10.44
N GLU A 84 6.54 8.61 -10.37
CA GLU A 84 7.12 9.89 -10.02
C GLU A 84 7.11 10.80 -11.24
N SER A 85 6.47 11.97 -11.10
CA SER A 85 6.25 12.91 -12.20
C SER A 85 7.55 13.53 -12.73
N GLU A 86 8.57 13.71 -11.88
CA GLU A 86 9.82 14.34 -12.28
C GLU A 86 10.82 13.35 -12.89
N SER A 87 11.01 12.19 -12.24
CA SER A 87 12.02 11.21 -12.64
C SER A 87 11.52 10.23 -13.70
N GLY A 88 10.19 10.14 -13.88
CA GLY A 88 9.55 9.12 -14.72
C GLY A 88 9.74 7.69 -14.20
N PHE A 89 10.26 7.53 -12.98
CA PHE A 89 10.31 6.26 -12.27
C PHE A 89 8.89 5.73 -12.07
N MET A 90 8.67 4.46 -12.39
CA MET A 90 7.37 3.82 -12.24
C MET A 90 7.52 2.51 -11.47
N MET A 91 6.60 2.29 -10.54
CA MET A 91 6.49 1.07 -9.75
C MET A 91 5.13 0.44 -10.00
N LEU A 92 5.13 -0.87 -10.28
CA LEU A 92 3.92 -1.68 -10.38
C LEU A 92 3.94 -2.75 -9.30
N TRP A 93 2.80 -3.10 -8.73
CA TRP A 93 2.71 -4.27 -7.85
C TRP A 93 1.35 -4.98 -7.91
N SER A 94 1.36 -6.30 -7.70
CA SER A 94 0.21 -7.21 -7.90
C SER A 94 -0.72 -7.36 -6.70
N TYR A 95 -0.45 -6.64 -5.62
CA TYR A 95 -1.14 -6.72 -4.34
C TYR A 95 -1.62 -5.34 -3.87
N ASP A 96 -2.56 -5.28 -2.93
CA ASP A 96 -2.93 -4.03 -2.27
C ASP A 96 -2.12 -3.80 -0.99
N GLN A 97 -2.29 -2.62 -0.37
CA GLN A 97 -1.57 -2.24 0.84
C GLN A 97 -1.97 -3.15 2.01
N ASP A 98 -3.25 -3.46 2.17
CA ASP A 98 -3.76 -4.35 3.22
C ASP A 98 -3.14 -5.75 3.12
N TYR A 99 -3.05 -6.31 1.91
CA TYR A 99 -2.37 -7.58 1.66
C TYR A 99 -0.89 -7.49 2.01
N PHE A 100 -0.22 -6.40 1.62
CA PHE A 100 1.19 -6.19 1.97
C PHE A 100 1.37 -6.12 3.49
N ASP A 101 0.56 -5.34 4.19
CA ASP A 101 0.64 -5.15 5.64
C ASP A 101 0.31 -6.43 6.40
N ALA A 102 -0.68 -7.21 5.93
CA ALA A 102 -1.02 -8.52 6.50
C ALA A 102 0.10 -9.57 6.32
N ASN A 103 0.95 -9.40 5.30
CA ASN A 103 2.01 -10.35 4.97
C ASN A 103 3.43 -9.77 5.15
N SER A 104 3.56 -8.61 5.80
CA SER A 104 4.82 -7.93 6.04
C SER A 104 4.95 -7.46 7.49
N ILE A 105 6.18 -7.28 7.95
CA ILE A 105 6.52 -6.71 9.24
C ILE A 105 7.54 -5.60 8.98
N LYS A 106 7.18 -4.36 9.35
CA LYS A 106 8.03 -3.17 9.16
C LYS A 106 8.45 -2.94 7.71
N GLY A 107 7.54 -3.20 6.76
CA GLY A 107 7.81 -3.04 5.32
C GLY A 107 8.64 -4.15 4.68
N TRP A 108 8.84 -5.26 5.38
CA TRP A 108 9.52 -6.45 4.86
C TRP A 108 8.58 -7.65 4.89
N TRP A 109 8.51 -8.42 3.80
CA TRP A 109 7.74 -9.66 3.80
C TRP A 109 8.09 -10.56 4.98
N ILE A 110 7.08 -11.20 5.57
CA ILE A 110 7.28 -12.16 6.65
C ILE A 110 8.18 -13.29 6.14
N GLY A 111 9.30 -13.52 6.82
CA GLY A 111 10.30 -14.50 6.38
C GLY A 111 11.23 -14.02 5.25
N GLY A 112 11.09 -12.78 4.78
CA GLY A 112 11.91 -12.20 3.72
C GLY A 112 11.57 -12.69 2.30
N GLU A 113 10.50 -13.47 2.16
CA GLU A 113 10.05 -14.00 0.87
C GLU A 113 8.66 -13.45 0.56
N ALA A 114 8.49 -12.89 -0.64
CA ALA A 114 7.18 -12.44 -1.09
C ALA A 114 6.25 -13.66 -1.26
N PRO A 115 4.97 -13.57 -0.85
CA PRO A 115 3.99 -14.62 -1.10
C PRO A 115 3.90 -15.03 -2.58
N GLU A 116 3.43 -16.24 -2.84
CA GLU A 116 3.25 -16.72 -4.21
C GLU A 116 2.32 -15.78 -5.01
N GLY A 117 2.80 -15.31 -6.16
CA GLY A 117 2.09 -14.35 -7.01
C GLY A 117 2.27 -12.88 -6.62
N ALA A 118 2.91 -12.58 -5.48
CA ALA A 118 3.21 -11.21 -5.08
C ALA A 118 4.42 -10.71 -5.85
N VAL A 119 4.18 -9.78 -6.78
CA VAL A 119 5.18 -9.25 -7.69
C VAL A 119 5.23 -7.75 -7.54
N LYS A 120 6.44 -7.20 -7.53
CA LYS A 120 6.70 -5.78 -7.74
C LYS A 120 7.61 -5.61 -8.96
N LEU A 121 7.33 -4.63 -9.81
CA LEU A 121 8.15 -4.25 -10.96
C LEU A 121 8.55 -2.78 -10.83
N ASP A 122 9.84 -2.51 -10.84
CA ASP A 122 10.43 -1.18 -10.85
C ASP A 122 10.93 -0.85 -12.26
N PHE A 123 10.55 0.31 -12.77
CA PHE A 123 10.88 0.82 -14.09
C PHE A 123 11.72 2.09 -13.91
N VAL A 124 13.04 1.94 -14.01
CA VAL A 124 14.04 2.97 -13.72
C VAL A 124 14.64 3.51 -15.01
N PRO A 125 14.30 4.74 -15.42
CA PRO A 125 14.93 5.38 -16.55
C PRO A 125 16.32 5.92 -16.19
N PHE A 126 17.26 5.75 -17.12
CA PHE A 126 18.59 6.33 -17.10
C PHE A 126 18.76 7.24 -18.30
N GLU A 127 18.95 8.53 -18.06
CA GLU A 127 19.12 9.57 -19.08
C GLU A 127 20.59 9.87 -19.36
N ASN A 128 20.84 10.70 -20.38
CA ASN A 128 22.18 11.16 -20.78
C ASN A 128 23.13 10.01 -21.15
N VAL A 129 22.57 8.91 -21.66
CA VAL A 129 23.34 7.75 -22.12
C VAL A 129 24.09 8.11 -23.40
N VAL A 130 25.35 7.69 -23.52
CA VAL A 130 26.15 7.91 -24.73
C VAL A 130 25.54 7.12 -25.89
N SER A 131 24.98 7.84 -26.86
CA SER A 131 24.15 7.25 -27.92
C SER A 131 24.86 6.26 -28.84
N GLU A 132 26.19 6.38 -28.96
CA GLU A 132 27.02 5.51 -29.77
C GLU A 132 27.40 4.20 -29.06
N GLN A 133 27.19 4.10 -27.74
CA GLN A 133 27.45 2.87 -27.01
C GLN A 133 26.36 1.84 -27.28
N SER A 134 26.76 0.59 -27.49
CA SER A 134 25.81 -0.52 -27.49
C SER A 134 25.12 -0.65 -26.13
N LEU A 135 23.90 -1.16 -26.11
CA LEU A 135 23.10 -1.27 -24.89
C LEU A 135 23.82 -2.04 -23.77
N ASP A 136 24.49 -3.14 -24.10
CA ASP A 136 25.26 -3.96 -23.16
C ASP A 136 26.42 -3.18 -22.52
N THR A 137 27.13 -2.38 -23.31
CA THR A 137 28.23 -1.55 -22.81
C THR A 137 27.70 -0.40 -21.95
N ALA A 138 26.64 0.28 -22.43
CA ALA A 138 26.04 1.41 -21.73
C ALA A 138 25.52 1.01 -20.35
N ILE A 139 24.72 -0.05 -20.26
CA ILE A 139 24.15 -0.48 -18.97
C ILE A 139 25.23 -1.02 -18.01
N SER A 140 26.26 -1.71 -18.52
CA SER A 140 27.39 -2.15 -17.70
C SER A 140 28.13 -0.96 -17.08
N ASN A 141 28.32 0.13 -17.84
CA ASN A 141 28.97 1.33 -17.35
C ASN A 141 28.12 2.06 -16.30
N ILE A 142 26.80 2.12 -16.49
CA ILE A 142 25.86 2.77 -15.56
C ILE A 142 25.85 2.01 -14.22
N LEU A 143 25.59 0.70 -14.25
CA LEU A 143 25.47 -0.12 -13.04
C LEU A 143 26.83 -0.39 -12.38
N GLY A 144 27.92 -0.41 -13.16
CA GLY A 144 29.28 -0.57 -12.67
C GLY A 144 29.98 0.74 -12.29
N ALA A 145 29.30 1.89 -12.33
CA ALA A 145 29.88 3.18 -11.98
C ALA A 145 30.29 3.24 -10.51
N ASP A 146 29.56 2.54 -9.64
CA ASP A 146 29.86 2.40 -8.22
C ASP A 146 30.11 0.92 -7.84
N PRO A 147 31.37 0.47 -7.91
CA PRO A 147 31.73 -0.91 -7.59
C PRO A 147 31.66 -1.24 -6.09
N GLU A 148 31.39 -0.26 -5.22
CA GLU A 148 31.11 -0.52 -3.79
C GLU A 148 29.65 -0.91 -3.57
N MET A 149 28.76 -0.52 -4.49
CA MET A 149 27.33 -0.81 -4.42
C MET A 149 26.91 -2.00 -5.27
N THR A 150 27.50 -2.18 -6.45
CA THR A 150 27.03 -3.18 -7.41
C THR A 150 28.17 -3.74 -8.26
N VAL A 151 28.13 -5.05 -8.50
CA VAL A 151 28.97 -5.75 -9.48
C VAL A 151 28.09 -6.30 -10.60
N VAL A 152 28.43 -5.99 -11.84
CA VAL A 152 27.80 -6.60 -13.02
C VAL A 152 28.42 -7.97 -13.26
N LEU A 153 27.62 -9.04 -13.14
CA LEU A 153 28.07 -10.43 -13.29
C LEU A 153 27.93 -10.90 -14.74
N SER A 154 26.82 -10.58 -15.41
CA SER A 154 26.58 -10.91 -16.81
C SER A 154 25.67 -9.89 -17.48
N VAL A 155 25.82 -9.77 -18.80
CA VAL A 155 24.91 -9.03 -19.68
C VAL A 155 24.68 -9.88 -20.92
N GLU A 156 23.43 -10.29 -21.12
CA GLU A 156 23.04 -11.24 -22.16
C GLU A 156 21.93 -10.61 -23.01
N LYS A 157 21.99 -10.80 -24.34
CA LYS A 157 20.89 -10.34 -25.19
C LYS A 157 19.64 -11.15 -24.88
N THR A 158 18.49 -10.47 -24.76
CA THR A 158 17.20 -11.12 -24.55
C THR A 158 16.21 -10.69 -25.62
N ASP A 159 15.29 -11.59 -25.97
CA ASP A 159 14.24 -11.31 -26.95
C ASP A 159 13.05 -10.68 -26.24
N LEU A 160 12.81 -9.40 -26.54
CA LEU A 160 11.62 -8.66 -26.11
C LEU A 160 10.94 -8.05 -27.34
N GLY A 161 10.62 -8.90 -28.31
CA GLY A 161 9.95 -8.48 -29.54
C GLY A 161 10.89 -7.67 -30.44
N ASN A 162 10.55 -6.41 -30.70
CA ASN A 162 11.33 -5.54 -31.59
C ASN A 162 12.27 -4.59 -30.83
N PHE A 163 12.43 -4.77 -29.52
CA PHE A 163 13.27 -3.90 -28.70
C PHE A 163 14.73 -4.37 -28.68
N ASP A 164 15.65 -3.41 -28.69
CA ASP A 164 17.04 -3.66 -28.27
C ASP A 164 17.01 -3.83 -26.75
N ALA A 165 17.14 -5.08 -26.30
CA ALA A 165 17.00 -5.46 -24.91
C ALA A 165 18.13 -6.42 -24.48
N VAL A 166 18.57 -6.26 -23.23
CA VAL A 166 19.53 -7.16 -22.59
C VAL A 166 19.05 -7.51 -21.19
N GLN A 167 19.26 -8.75 -20.79
CA GLN A 167 19.15 -9.19 -19.41
C GLN A 167 20.49 -8.96 -18.72
N ILE A 168 20.48 -8.30 -17.57
CA ILE A 168 21.65 -8.07 -16.72
C ILE A 168 21.49 -8.84 -15.43
N THR A 169 22.55 -9.51 -15.00
CA THR A 169 22.64 -10.08 -13.66
C THR A 169 23.65 -9.26 -12.87
N THR A 170 23.22 -8.70 -11.74
CA THR A 170 24.08 -7.97 -10.80
C THR A 170 24.12 -8.67 -9.45
N ALA A 171 25.10 -8.31 -8.61
CA ALA A 171 25.13 -8.71 -7.20
C ALA A 171 25.78 -7.62 -6.35
N ARG A 172 25.62 -7.72 -5.03
CA ARG A 172 26.36 -6.87 -4.11
C ARG A 172 27.82 -7.33 -4.01
N PRO A 173 28.81 -6.42 -3.97
CA PRO A 173 30.22 -6.81 -3.92
C PRO A 173 30.60 -7.68 -2.72
N ASP A 174 29.91 -7.54 -1.59
CA ASP A 174 30.12 -8.30 -0.36
C ASP A 174 29.31 -9.61 -0.28
N LYS A 175 28.36 -9.82 -1.19
CA LYS A 175 27.48 -11.00 -1.27
C LYS A 175 27.18 -11.34 -2.74
N VAL A 176 28.15 -11.92 -3.43
CA VAL A 176 28.05 -12.23 -4.87
C VAL A 176 27.01 -13.32 -5.18
N GLU A 177 26.57 -14.06 -4.17
CA GLU A 177 25.47 -15.02 -4.23
C GLU A 177 24.08 -14.35 -4.20
N ASP A 178 23.97 -13.11 -3.74
CA ASP A 178 22.74 -12.32 -3.71
C ASP A 178 22.55 -11.63 -5.06
N ILE A 179 22.09 -12.41 -6.04
CA ILE A 179 21.96 -11.98 -7.42
C ILE A 179 20.61 -11.30 -7.68
N THR A 180 20.64 -10.22 -8.45
CA THR A 180 19.47 -9.53 -9.00
C THR A 180 19.50 -9.64 -10.51
N THR A 181 18.36 -10.01 -11.11
CA THR A 181 18.20 -10.00 -12.57
C THR A 181 17.37 -8.79 -12.96
N SER A 182 17.77 -8.12 -14.05
CA SER A 182 17.07 -6.95 -14.60
C SER A 182 17.04 -7.00 -16.12
N ILE A 183 16.05 -6.37 -16.73
CA ILE A 183 15.98 -6.20 -18.19
C ILE A 183 16.23 -4.73 -18.50
N ALA A 184 17.27 -4.43 -19.27
CA ALA A 184 17.45 -3.09 -19.82
C ALA A 184 16.94 -3.03 -21.25
N ILE A 185 16.26 -1.92 -21.56
CA ILE A 185 15.62 -1.66 -22.85
C ILE A 185 16.04 -0.27 -23.30
N ARG A 186 16.43 -0.11 -24.56
CA ARG A 186 16.72 1.22 -25.11
C ARG A 186 15.42 1.92 -25.55
N LEU A 187 15.00 2.97 -24.84
CA LEU A 187 13.81 3.76 -25.20
C LEU A 187 14.10 4.76 -26.31
N SER A 188 15.25 5.42 -26.23
CA SER A 188 15.76 6.40 -27.20
C SER A 188 17.29 6.25 -27.31
N PRO A 189 17.97 6.98 -28.22
CA PRO A 189 19.43 6.95 -28.29
C PRO A 189 20.12 7.31 -26.96
N ASP A 190 19.51 8.15 -26.14
CA ASP A 190 20.06 8.72 -24.90
C ASP A 190 19.34 8.27 -23.61
N VAL A 191 18.34 7.38 -23.71
CA VAL A 191 17.58 6.86 -22.56
C VAL A 191 17.55 5.33 -22.58
N ILE A 192 17.95 4.73 -21.45
CA ILE A 192 17.78 3.31 -21.15
C ILE A 192 16.75 3.15 -20.04
N LEU A 193 15.82 2.22 -20.19
CA LEU A 193 14.89 1.81 -19.15
C LEU A 193 15.36 0.49 -18.54
N LEU A 194 15.61 0.46 -17.24
CA LEU A 194 15.89 -0.75 -16.50
C LEU A 194 14.60 -1.21 -15.80
N VAL A 195 14.17 -2.43 -16.09
CA VAL A 195 13.07 -3.09 -15.39
C VAL A 195 13.65 -4.07 -14.39
N ALA A 196 13.32 -3.89 -13.11
CA ALA A 196 13.67 -4.78 -12.02
C ALA A 196 12.40 -5.45 -11.46
N ALA A 197 12.38 -6.77 -11.36
CA ALA A 197 11.30 -7.54 -10.75
C ALA A 197 11.71 -8.00 -9.36
N TYR A 198 10.80 -7.88 -8.40
CA TYR A 198 10.95 -8.41 -7.07
C TYR A 198 9.81 -9.40 -6.78
N PRO A 199 10.12 -10.63 -6.32
CA PRO A 199 11.45 -11.25 -6.21
C PRO A 199 12.25 -11.38 -7.53
N ASN A 200 13.58 -11.47 -7.43
CA ASN A 200 14.54 -11.33 -8.52
C ASN A 200 14.43 -12.35 -9.68
N ASN A 201 13.67 -13.43 -9.50
CA ASN A 201 13.44 -14.50 -10.49
C ASN A 201 12.07 -14.41 -11.19
N PHE A 202 11.30 -13.34 -10.97
CA PHE A 202 9.89 -13.29 -11.39
C PHE A 202 9.65 -12.85 -12.84
N TYR A 203 10.71 -12.61 -13.64
CA TYR A 203 10.55 -12.44 -15.10
C TYR A 203 9.97 -13.68 -15.78
N GLU A 204 10.04 -14.84 -15.13
CA GLU A 204 9.45 -16.06 -15.68
C GLU A 204 7.93 -16.13 -15.54
N LEU A 205 7.33 -15.29 -14.66
CA LEU A 205 5.89 -15.23 -14.47
C LEU A 205 5.18 -14.75 -15.73
N SER A 206 4.04 -15.37 -16.02
CA SER A 206 3.26 -15.07 -17.23
C SER A 206 2.83 -13.61 -17.29
N ASP A 207 2.45 -13.02 -16.16
CA ASP A 207 1.99 -11.62 -16.12
C ASP A 207 3.12 -10.66 -16.44
N VAL A 208 4.31 -10.87 -15.86
CA VAL A 208 5.48 -10.04 -16.13
C VAL A 208 5.87 -10.12 -17.61
N LYS A 209 5.94 -11.33 -18.18
CA LYS A 209 6.20 -11.51 -19.63
C LYS A 209 5.14 -10.84 -20.49
N THR A 210 3.87 -10.94 -20.08
CA THR A 210 2.75 -10.36 -20.82
C THR A 210 2.79 -8.84 -20.78
N ILE A 211 3.01 -8.24 -19.60
CA ILE A 211 3.18 -6.78 -19.43
C ILE A 211 4.32 -6.31 -20.33
N LEU A 212 5.52 -6.91 -20.22
CA LEU A 212 6.67 -6.48 -21.00
C LEU A 212 6.49 -6.71 -22.51
N GLY A 213 5.74 -7.74 -22.90
CA GLY A 213 5.38 -8.00 -24.30
C GLY A 213 4.42 -6.97 -24.90
N THR A 214 3.77 -6.14 -24.08
CA THR A 214 2.85 -5.08 -24.52
C THR A 214 3.52 -3.71 -24.64
N LEU A 215 4.81 -3.61 -24.30
CA LEU A 215 5.56 -2.36 -24.34
C LEU A 215 5.49 -1.73 -25.73
N VAL A 216 5.21 -0.43 -25.77
CA VAL A 216 5.28 0.42 -26.97
C VAL A 216 6.03 1.70 -26.63
N LEU A 217 6.83 2.23 -27.58
CA LEU A 217 7.67 3.41 -27.37
C LEU A 217 7.11 4.68 -28.03
N ASN A 218 5.90 4.62 -28.59
CA ASN A 218 5.31 5.71 -29.35
C ASN A 218 3.81 5.78 -29.09
N LYS A 219 3.32 6.95 -28.68
CA LYS A 219 1.89 7.24 -28.44
C LYS A 219 0.96 6.99 -29.63
N ASN A 220 1.49 6.96 -30.85
CA ASN A 220 0.71 6.64 -32.05
C ASN A 220 0.59 5.13 -32.32
N THR A 221 1.37 4.30 -31.61
CA THR A 221 1.28 2.85 -31.68
C THR A 221 0.28 2.40 -30.62
N PRO A 222 -0.83 1.73 -30.99
CA PRO A 222 -1.79 1.26 -30.01
C PRO A 222 -1.17 0.20 -29.10
N ILE A 223 -1.44 0.29 -27.80
CA ILE A 223 -1.14 -0.78 -26.84
C ILE A 223 -2.13 -1.93 -27.11
N ILE A 224 -1.63 -3.11 -27.46
CA ILE A 224 -2.49 -4.27 -27.68
C ILE A 224 -2.75 -4.95 -26.33
N LYS A 225 -3.97 -4.81 -25.81
CA LYS A 225 -4.38 -5.49 -24.58
C LYS A 225 -4.34 -7.02 -24.74
N PRO A 226 -3.68 -7.76 -23.83
CA PRO A 226 -3.64 -9.21 -23.88
C PRO A 226 -5.03 -9.84 -23.79
N SER A 227 -5.25 -10.93 -24.52
CA SER A 227 -6.48 -11.72 -24.39
C SER A 227 -6.40 -12.78 -23.28
N THR A 228 -5.24 -12.95 -22.66
CA THR A 228 -4.99 -13.89 -21.54
C THR A 228 -5.45 -13.27 -20.22
N ALA A 229 -6.04 -14.08 -19.34
CA ALA A 229 -6.33 -13.62 -17.99
C ALA A 229 -5.01 -13.34 -17.23
N PRO A 230 -4.87 -12.19 -16.56
CA PRO A 230 -3.81 -12.01 -15.57
C PRO A 230 -4.06 -12.95 -14.37
N HIS A 231 -3.06 -13.12 -13.51
CA HIS A 231 -3.31 -13.75 -12.21
C HIS A 231 -4.38 -12.97 -11.44
N PRO A 232 -5.18 -13.64 -10.59
CA PRO A 232 -6.20 -12.96 -9.79
C PRO A 232 -5.54 -11.96 -8.83
N PRO A 233 -6.26 -10.89 -8.45
CA PRO A 233 -5.76 -9.91 -7.49
C PRO A 233 -5.40 -10.58 -6.17
N LEU A 234 -4.23 -10.20 -5.65
CA LEU A 234 -3.84 -10.54 -4.29
C LEU A 234 -4.44 -9.51 -3.34
N THR A 235 -5.68 -9.77 -2.97
CA THR A 235 -6.34 -9.11 -1.84
C THR A 235 -6.33 -10.06 -0.66
N VAL A 236 -6.53 -9.52 0.54
CA VAL A 236 -6.99 -10.36 1.65
C VAL A 236 -8.28 -11.05 1.17
N LYS A 237 -8.30 -12.38 1.06
CA LYS A 237 -9.48 -13.10 0.55
C LYS A 237 -10.65 -12.87 1.51
N ASN A 238 -11.62 -12.05 1.09
CA ASN A 238 -12.87 -11.81 1.82
C ASN A 238 -13.70 -13.09 2.06
N GLU A 239 -13.44 -14.18 1.34
CA GLU A 239 -14.17 -15.45 1.51
C GLU A 239 -13.81 -16.20 2.81
N ASP A 240 -12.80 -15.75 3.57
CA ASP A 240 -12.52 -16.22 4.93
C ASP A 240 -12.66 -15.11 6.00
N LEU A 241 -13.02 -13.87 5.60
CA LEU A 241 -13.17 -12.74 6.54
C LEU A 241 -14.50 -12.74 7.31
N SER A 242 -15.46 -13.60 6.97
CA SER A 242 -16.65 -13.82 7.83
C SER A 242 -16.35 -14.65 9.07
N GLY A 243 -15.09 -15.07 9.25
CA GLY A 243 -14.58 -15.71 10.46
C GLY A 243 -13.15 -15.32 10.78
N MET A 244 -12.57 -14.30 10.13
CA MET A 244 -11.28 -13.81 10.56
C MET A 244 -11.46 -12.89 11.78
N PRO A 245 -10.59 -13.08 12.78
CA PRO A 245 -10.43 -12.18 13.88
C PRO A 245 -10.49 -10.70 13.52
N THR A 246 -11.19 -9.91 14.31
CA THR A 246 -10.92 -8.47 14.35
C THR A 246 -9.47 -8.31 14.84
N ALA A 247 -8.54 -7.96 13.96
CA ALA A 247 -7.14 -7.74 14.32
C ALA A 247 -7.01 -6.35 14.95
N SER A 248 -6.57 -6.29 16.21
CA SER A 248 -6.09 -5.03 16.80
C SER A 248 -4.60 -5.13 17.07
N TYR A 249 -3.92 -3.98 17.07
CA TYR A 249 -2.49 -3.89 17.30
C TYR A 249 -2.21 -3.29 18.68
N PRO A 250 -2.14 -4.10 19.75
CA PRO A 250 -1.72 -3.63 21.06
C PRO A 250 -0.40 -2.88 21.01
N VAL A 251 -0.42 -1.65 21.55
CA VAL A 251 0.78 -0.86 21.78
C VAL A 251 0.94 -0.69 23.28
N ALA A 252 1.90 -1.39 23.87
CA ALA A 252 2.24 -1.31 25.29
C ALA A 252 1.04 -1.58 26.23
N TRP A 253 0.25 -2.63 25.96
CA TRP A 253 -0.86 -2.99 26.84
C TRP A 253 -0.37 -3.56 28.17
N TYR A 254 -0.86 -2.99 29.26
CA TYR A 254 -0.40 -3.32 30.62
C TYR A 254 -1.32 -4.32 31.32
N GLY A 255 -0.75 -5.42 31.81
CA GLY A 255 -1.48 -6.47 32.50
C GLY A 255 -0.58 -7.44 33.24
N HIS A 256 -1.16 -8.53 33.76
CA HIS A 256 -0.40 -9.65 34.33
C HIS A 256 -0.76 -10.96 33.61
N ILE A 257 0.19 -11.88 33.55
CA ILE A 257 0.02 -13.20 32.92
C ILE A 257 -0.45 -14.18 33.98
N ALA A 258 -1.59 -14.82 33.75
CA ALA A 258 -2.22 -15.74 34.68
C ALA A 258 -2.38 -17.13 34.07
N SER A 259 -2.24 -18.16 34.91
CA SER A 259 -2.63 -19.52 34.52
C SER A 259 -4.14 -19.66 34.39
N ILE A 260 -4.55 -20.50 33.44
CA ILE A 260 -5.93 -20.95 33.30
C ILE A 260 -6.11 -22.24 34.12
N PRO A 261 -7.28 -22.48 34.76
CA PRO A 261 -7.53 -23.70 35.52
C PRO A 261 -7.19 -24.98 34.76
N ALA A 262 -6.63 -25.97 35.47
CA ALA A 262 -6.21 -27.23 34.87
C ALA A 262 -7.39 -27.92 34.13
N LYS A 263 -7.17 -28.20 32.83
CA LYS A 263 -8.01 -28.93 31.83
C LYS A 263 -8.53 -28.08 30.65
N GLU A 264 -8.30 -26.77 30.64
CA GLU A 264 -8.53 -25.97 29.43
C GLU A 264 -7.41 -26.21 28.40
N PRO A 265 -7.69 -26.11 27.09
CA PRO A 265 -6.70 -26.33 26.03
C PRO A 265 -5.64 -25.21 25.92
N TYR A 266 -5.89 -24.05 26.53
CA TYR A 266 -4.98 -22.89 26.57
C TYR A 266 -4.29 -22.80 27.93
N ASP A 267 -3.03 -22.41 27.94
CA ASP A 267 -2.19 -22.46 29.14
C ASP A 267 -1.82 -21.08 29.71
N ASP A 268 -1.93 -20.01 28.91
CA ASP A 268 -1.68 -18.63 29.31
C ASP A 268 -2.82 -17.69 28.94
N LYS A 269 -3.15 -16.77 29.84
CA LYS A 269 -3.94 -15.58 29.54
C LYS A 269 -3.28 -14.33 30.09
N VAL A 270 -3.60 -13.19 29.50
CA VAL A 270 -3.34 -11.89 30.14
C VAL A 270 -4.63 -11.34 30.73
N VAL A 271 -4.51 -10.74 31.91
CA VAL A 271 -5.56 -9.93 32.52
C VAL A 271 -5.07 -8.48 32.49
N LEU A 272 -5.72 -7.65 31.67
CA LEU A 272 -5.37 -6.24 31.55
C LEU A 272 -5.72 -5.50 32.85
N SER A 273 -4.87 -4.53 33.19
CA SER A 273 -5.08 -3.67 34.33
C SER A 273 -6.38 -2.88 34.23
N TYR A 274 -6.93 -2.47 35.38
CA TYR A 274 -8.22 -1.77 35.50
C TYR A 274 -9.43 -2.49 34.90
N GLY A 275 -9.32 -3.80 34.61
CA GLY A 275 -10.43 -4.60 34.11
C GLY A 275 -10.79 -4.30 32.65
N ALA A 276 -9.83 -3.78 31.86
CA ALA A 276 -10.05 -3.49 30.43
C ALA A 276 -10.37 -4.75 29.61
N GLY A 277 -9.95 -5.93 30.07
CA GLY A 277 -10.27 -7.22 29.46
C GLY A 277 -9.31 -8.33 29.85
N GLU A 278 -9.62 -9.55 29.39
CA GLU A 278 -8.73 -10.72 29.50
C GLU A 278 -8.90 -11.62 28.28
N PHE A 279 -7.80 -12.14 27.76
CA PHE A 279 -7.75 -12.97 26.54
C PHE A 279 -6.49 -13.86 26.57
N GLY A 280 -6.47 -14.88 25.72
CA GLY A 280 -5.34 -15.79 25.57
C GLY A 280 -4.09 -15.06 25.06
N ILE A 281 -2.91 -15.58 25.35
CA ILE A 281 -1.65 -15.02 24.82
C ILE A 281 -0.74 -16.12 24.32
N LYS A 282 0.10 -15.78 23.34
CA LYS A 282 1.11 -16.66 22.78
C LYS A 282 2.30 -15.85 22.31
N GLY A 283 3.51 -16.33 22.52
CA GLY A 283 4.72 -15.73 21.96
C GLY A 283 4.84 -16.02 20.46
N ASN A 284 5.18 -15.01 19.67
CA ASN A 284 5.42 -15.20 18.23
C ASN A 284 6.75 -15.91 17.93
N THR A 285 7.60 -16.11 18.95
CA THR A 285 8.87 -16.81 18.92
C THR A 285 8.97 -17.79 20.08
N PRO A 286 9.75 -18.89 19.96
CA PRO A 286 9.98 -19.82 21.06
C PRO A 286 10.57 -19.15 22.31
N GLU A 287 11.39 -18.12 22.14
CA GLU A 287 11.98 -17.36 23.23
C GLU A 287 10.92 -16.57 24.00
N LEU A 288 10.03 -15.84 23.30
CA LEU A 288 8.92 -15.12 23.96
C LEU A 288 7.94 -16.07 24.63
N GLU A 289 7.69 -17.24 24.03
CA GLU A 289 6.84 -18.27 24.61
C GLU A 289 7.41 -18.80 25.95
N GLU A 290 8.72 -19.01 26.02
CA GLU A 290 9.39 -19.37 27.27
C GLU A 290 9.33 -18.22 28.30
N THR A 291 9.50 -16.98 27.85
CA THR A 291 9.37 -15.80 28.71
C THR A 291 7.96 -15.69 29.29
N ILE A 292 6.91 -15.79 28.47
CA ILE A 292 5.51 -15.78 28.90
C ILE A 292 5.26 -16.84 29.96
N ARG A 293 5.70 -18.08 29.72
CA ARG A 293 5.58 -19.17 30.68
C ARG A 293 6.29 -18.89 32.01
N SER A 294 7.47 -18.24 31.95
CA SER A 294 8.23 -17.88 33.15
C SER A 294 7.58 -16.76 33.97
N LEU A 295 6.75 -15.93 33.34
CA LEU A 295 6.03 -14.81 33.95
C LEU A 295 4.61 -15.17 34.41
N ARG A 296 4.15 -16.37 34.07
CA ARG A 296 2.85 -16.90 34.50
C ARG A 296 2.75 -16.95 36.02
N ASP A 297 1.71 -16.29 36.55
CA ASP A 297 1.45 -16.16 37.99
C ASP A 297 2.64 -15.56 38.77
N ALA A 298 3.51 -14.80 38.10
CA ALA A 298 4.63 -14.13 38.74
C ALA A 298 4.14 -13.06 39.73
N THR A 299 4.98 -12.75 40.72
CA THR A 299 4.69 -11.76 41.78
C THR A 299 5.81 -10.75 41.91
N GLY A 300 5.52 -9.55 42.39
CA GLY A 300 6.53 -8.50 42.58
C GLY A 300 6.90 -7.82 41.27
N ASP A 301 8.18 -7.56 41.01
CA ASP A 301 8.62 -6.78 39.84
C ASP A 301 8.27 -7.46 38.50
N ALA A 302 8.06 -8.77 38.49
CA ALA A 302 7.69 -9.56 37.31
C ALA A 302 6.16 -9.81 37.20
N GLU A 303 5.35 -9.29 38.13
CA GLU A 303 3.90 -9.47 38.12
C GLU A 303 3.24 -8.79 36.92
N TYR A 304 3.72 -7.60 36.56
CA TYR A 304 3.12 -6.80 35.49
C TYR A 304 4.03 -6.69 34.28
N VAL A 305 3.42 -6.76 33.10
CA VAL A 305 4.06 -6.74 31.79
C VAL A 305 3.41 -5.70 30.90
N HIS A 306 4.21 -5.17 29.98
CA HIS A 306 3.71 -4.46 28.78
C HIS A 306 3.83 -5.40 27.58
N LEU A 307 2.76 -5.49 26.80
CA LEU A 307 2.66 -6.38 25.64
C LEU A 307 2.43 -5.58 24.36
N TRP A 308 3.08 -6.02 23.30
CA TRP A 308 2.82 -5.60 21.91
C TRP A 308 2.56 -6.84 21.06
N GLY A 309 1.83 -6.65 19.96
CA GLY A 309 1.62 -7.71 18.99
C GLY A 309 0.35 -7.50 18.19
N VAL A 310 -0.29 -8.62 17.85
CA VAL A 310 -1.57 -8.64 17.12
C VAL A 310 -2.58 -9.45 17.92
N LEU A 311 -3.68 -8.82 18.32
CA LEU A 311 -4.80 -9.51 18.96
C LEU A 311 -5.72 -10.07 17.89
N TYR A 312 -5.93 -11.38 17.92
CA TYR A 312 -6.88 -12.08 17.09
C TYR A 312 -8.09 -12.47 17.97
N CYS A 313 -9.28 -11.92 17.73
CA CYS A 313 -10.55 -12.42 18.28
C CYS A 313 -11.24 -13.47 17.37
N ASP A 314 -12.39 -14.02 17.76
CA ASP A 314 -13.12 -15.06 17.02
C ASP A 314 -12.32 -16.35 16.71
N ILE A 315 -11.30 -16.64 17.51
CA ILE A 315 -10.52 -17.89 17.41
C ILE A 315 -10.79 -18.78 18.63
N ASP A 316 -10.49 -20.07 18.47
CA ASP A 316 -10.58 -21.04 19.56
C ASP A 316 -9.42 -20.78 20.55
N ASP A 317 -9.60 -19.77 21.42
CA ASP A 317 -8.76 -19.40 22.57
C ASP A 317 -9.59 -18.84 23.74
N TYR A 318 -8.93 -18.46 24.84
CA TYR A 318 -9.54 -17.88 26.03
C TYR A 318 -10.30 -16.59 25.69
N ASN A 319 -11.59 -16.57 26.05
CA ASN A 319 -12.54 -15.52 25.66
C ASN A 319 -12.59 -15.25 24.15
N THR A 320 -12.36 -16.29 23.34
CA THR A 320 -12.35 -16.23 21.87
C THR A 320 -11.29 -15.30 21.28
N CYS A 321 -10.32 -14.84 22.07
CA CYS A 321 -9.24 -13.98 21.58
C CYS A 321 -7.87 -14.48 22.04
N GLN A 322 -6.85 -14.35 21.18
CA GLN A 322 -5.44 -14.59 21.47
C GLN A 322 -4.60 -13.41 21.01
N LEU A 323 -3.78 -12.86 21.90
CA LEU A 323 -2.72 -11.94 21.53
C LEU A 323 -1.46 -12.71 21.14
N ASN A 324 -1.07 -12.59 19.87
CA ASN A 324 0.23 -13.05 19.41
C ASN A 324 1.28 -11.98 19.72
N VAL A 325 2.00 -12.19 20.81
CA VAL A 325 2.97 -11.26 21.40
C VAL A 325 4.24 -11.24 20.57
N ASP A 326 4.62 -10.07 20.06
CA ASP A 326 5.87 -9.86 19.32
C ASP A 326 6.95 -9.14 20.13
N ARG A 327 6.54 -8.51 21.24
CA ARG A 327 7.41 -7.89 22.22
C ARG A 327 6.73 -7.91 23.59
N LEU A 328 7.56 -8.13 24.60
CA LEU A 328 7.16 -8.14 26.00
C LEU A 328 8.23 -7.41 26.82
N GLU A 329 7.82 -6.52 27.71
CA GLU A 329 8.70 -5.85 28.68
C GLU A 329 8.12 -5.98 30.10
N TYR A 330 9.00 -6.14 31.10
CA TYR A 330 8.61 -6.33 32.50
C TYR A 330 9.74 -5.93 33.45
N GLY A 331 9.43 -5.73 34.74
CA GLY A 331 10.43 -5.42 35.77
C GLY A 331 11.22 -4.14 35.50
N ASP A 332 12.55 -4.23 35.59
CA ASP A 332 13.49 -3.14 35.33
C ASP A 332 13.98 -3.08 33.87
N GLN A 333 13.42 -3.92 33.00
CA GLN A 333 13.87 -4.08 31.61
C GLN A 333 13.30 -3.03 30.65
N TYR A 334 12.61 -2.00 31.16
CA TYR A 334 12.06 -0.95 30.32
C TYR A 334 13.17 -0.19 29.61
N SER A 335 13.20 -0.34 28.29
CA SER A 335 13.83 0.66 27.44
C SER A 335 12.84 1.80 27.32
N ILE A 336 13.20 3.00 27.81
CA ILE A 336 12.39 4.20 27.54
C ILE A 336 12.33 4.32 26.01
N SER A 337 11.22 3.88 25.46
CA SER A 337 10.93 3.87 24.05
C SER A 337 9.91 4.97 23.82
N LEU A 338 10.25 5.84 22.87
CA LEU A 338 9.38 6.90 22.39
C LEU A 338 8.69 6.36 21.15
N TYR A 339 7.36 6.25 21.20
CA TYR A 339 6.55 5.98 20.02
C TYR A 339 5.82 7.25 19.66
N ASP A 340 6.03 7.74 18.45
CA ASP A 340 5.17 8.78 17.91
C ASP A 340 3.81 8.13 17.65
N ILE A 341 2.77 8.64 18.30
CA ILE A 341 1.39 8.23 18.07
C ILE A 341 0.67 9.35 17.33
N GLY A 342 0.04 8.98 16.21
CA GLY A 342 -0.83 9.85 15.43
C GLY A 342 -2.24 9.28 15.34
N ASP A 343 -3.23 10.16 15.36
CA ASP A 343 -4.62 9.87 15.05
C ASP A 343 -5.30 8.87 16.01
N TRP A 344 -4.85 8.83 17.27
CA TRP A 344 -5.47 7.95 18.26
C TRP A 344 -6.81 8.52 18.71
N VAL A 345 -7.88 7.76 18.51
CA VAL A 345 -9.25 8.14 18.85
C VAL A 345 -9.66 7.53 20.20
N GLY A 346 -10.22 8.32 21.10
CA GLY A 346 -10.50 7.89 22.48
C GLY A 346 -11.30 8.90 23.27
N THR A 347 -11.37 8.71 24.59
CA THR A 347 -11.93 9.71 25.52
C THR A 347 -10.92 10.04 26.60
N ILE A 348 -10.98 11.24 27.16
CA ILE A 348 -10.14 11.65 28.27
C ILE A 348 -10.91 11.46 29.58
N LYS A 349 -10.28 10.83 30.57
CA LYS A 349 -10.83 10.63 31.91
C LYS A 349 -9.86 11.13 32.97
N SER A 350 -10.38 11.51 34.13
CA SER A 350 -9.57 11.75 35.32
C SER A 350 -9.61 10.55 36.25
N THR A 351 -8.50 10.30 36.94
CA THR A 351 -8.43 9.29 37.98
C THR A 351 -7.49 9.74 39.10
N THR A 352 -7.39 8.94 40.16
CA THR A 352 -6.44 9.19 41.25
C THR A 352 -5.31 8.19 41.17
N PHE A 353 -4.07 8.69 41.07
CA PHE A 353 -2.86 7.89 41.06
C PHE A 353 -1.87 8.49 42.08
N PHE A 354 -1.37 7.65 42.99
CA PHE A 354 -0.57 8.09 44.16
C PHE A 354 -1.18 9.23 45.01
N GLY A 355 -2.51 9.33 45.03
CA GLY A 355 -3.23 10.37 45.78
C GLY A 355 -3.32 11.72 45.06
N GLU A 356 -2.83 11.80 43.82
CA GLU A 356 -2.93 12.98 42.96
C GLU A 356 -3.94 12.71 41.83
N THR A 357 -4.60 13.77 41.37
CA THR A 357 -5.45 13.70 40.18
C THR A 357 -4.54 13.64 38.95
N VAL A 358 -4.74 12.60 38.15
CA VAL A 358 -4.04 12.40 36.88
C VAL A 358 -5.07 12.20 35.77
N TYR A 359 -4.65 12.43 34.54
CA TYR A 359 -5.48 12.27 33.34
C TYR A 359 -5.04 11.03 32.57
N VAL A 360 -6.02 10.34 32.01
CA VAL A 360 -5.81 9.17 31.16
C VAL A 360 -6.56 9.33 29.86
N PHE A 361 -5.99 8.77 28.80
CA PHE A 361 -6.66 8.55 27.54
C PHE A 361 -7.14 7.11 27.50
N GLU A 362 -8.47 6.93 27.39
CA GLU A 362 -9.11 5.65 27.14
C GLU A 362 -9.26 5.47 25.64
N LEU A 363 -8.48 4.55 25.07
CA LEU A 363 -8.49 4.25 23.65
C LEU A 363 -9.87 3.73 23.21
N SER A 364 -10.39 4.24 22.10
CA SER A 364 -11.62 3.74 21.49
C SER A 364 -11.39 2.35 20.89
N GLY A 365 -12.36 1.46 21.04
CA GLY A 365 -12.30 0.12 20.47
C GLY A 365 -12.99 -0.90 21.36
N GLN A 366 -12.78 -2.19 21.05
CA GLN A 366 -13.35 -3.29 21.83
C GLN A 366 -12.75 -3.38 23.25
N LEU A 367 -11.51 -2.94 23.43
CA LEU A 367 -10.78 -2.98 24.70
C LEU A 367 -10.39 -1.55 25.10
N PRO A 368 -11.04 -0.96 26.12
CA PRO A 368 -10.83 0.43 26.54
C PRO A 368 -9.55 0.56 27.39
N VAL A 369 -8.39 0.39 26.78
CA VAL A 369 -7.08 0.47 27.47
C VAL A 369 -6.77 1.92 27.82
N TRP A 370 -6.21 2.12 29.02
CA TRP A 370 -5.86 3.43 29.54
C TRP A 370 -4.36 3.70 29.42
N TYR A 371 -4.04 4.91 28.96
CA TYR A 371 -2.70 5.47 28.93
C TYR A 371 -2.68 6.75 29.78
N GLY A 372 -1.68 6.94 30.63
CA GLY A 372 -1.50 8.26 31.26
C GLY A 372 -1.27 9.33 30.20
N ILE A 373 -1.75 10.56 30.39
CA ILE A 373 -1.52 11.67 29.44
C ILE A 373 -1.08 12.95 30.15
N SER A 374 -0.23 13.73 29.47
CA SER A 374 0.20 15.07 29.88
C SER A 374 0.44 15.96 28.66
N GLY A 375 0.22 17.27 28.79
CA GLY A 375 0.39 18.21 27.68
C GLY A 375 1.83 18.53 27.26
N ALA A 376 2.81 17.61 27.37
CA ALA A 376 4.19 17.79 26.91
C ALA A 376 4.93 19.07 27.38
N ASN A 377 4.57 19.62 28.55
CA ASN A 377 4.98 20.94 29.09
C ASN A 377 4.34 22.18 28.43
N ASP A 378 3.32 22.00 27.60
CA ASP A 378 2.46 23.04 27.07
C ASP A 378 1.23 23.26 28.00
N PRO A 379 1.12 24.41 28.68
CA PRO A 379 -0.02 24.71 29.54
C PRO A 379 -1.36 24.81 28.80
N LEU A 380 -1.36 25.10 27.49
CA LEU A 380 -2.60 25.18 26.70
C LEU A 380 -3.15 23.79 26.45
N ILE A 381 -2.31 22.87 25.96
CA ILE A 381 -2.70 21.46 25.76
C ILE A 381 -3.10 20.82 27.09
N GLN A 382 -2.36 21.11 28.17
CA GLN A 382 -2.73 20.64 29.50
C GLN A 382 -4.12 21.16 29.90
N GLY A 383 -4.42 22.44 29.65
CA GLY A 383 -5.74 23.01 29.92
C GLY A 383 -6.86 22.38 29.09
N GLU A 384 -6.59 21.98 27.85
CA GLU A 384 -7.55 21.25 26.99
C GLU A 384 -7.83 19.84 27.51
N ILE A 385 -6.79 19.09 27.89
CA ILE A 385 -6.92 17.78 28.53
C ILE A 385 -7.83 17.87 29.77
N GLU A 386 -7.58 18.87 30.62
CA GLU A 386 -8.37 19.12 31.83
C GLU A 386 -9.82 19.47 31.53
N ALA A 387 -10.05 20.28 30.50
CA ALA A 387 -11.39 20.71 30.09
C ALA A 387 -12.21 19.58 29.45
N LEU A 388 -11.55 18.64 28.75
CA LEU A 388 -12.18 17.52 28.06
C LEU A 388 -12.35 16.29 28.95
N SER A 389 -11.63 16.21 30.07
CA SER A 389 -11.72 15.11 31.03
C SER A 389 -13.14 14.86 31.53
N ASP A 390 -13.56 13.59 31.51
CA ASP A 390 -14.84 13.10 32.02
C ASP A 390 -16.08 13.69 31.34
N THR A 391 -15.91 14.35 30.19
CA THR A 391 -17.01 14.86 29.37
C THR A 391 -17.64 13.78 28.50
N ASN A 392 -16.96 12.64 28.32
CA ASN A 392 -17.21 11.61 27.30
C ASN A 392 -17.14 12.14 25.85
N THR A 393 -16.51 13.29 25.64
CA THR A 393 -16.16 13.76 24.31
C THR A 393 -15.15 12.78 23.73
N ILE A 394 -15.49 12.17 22.59
CA ILE A 394 -14.53 11.42 21.77
C ILE A 394 -13.52 12.43 21.27
N VAL A 395 -12.22 12.17 21.30
CA VAL A 395 -11.18 13.09 20.82
C VAL A 395 -10.16 12.32 20.01
N THR A 396 -9.47 13.00 19.11
CA THR A 396 -8.25 12.49 18.48
C THR A 396 -7.04 13.12 19.16
N ILE A 397 -6.00 12.33 19.46
CA ILE A 397 -4.76 12.82 20.06
C ILE A 397 -3.52 12.42 19.25
N TRP A 398 -2.51 13.29 19.32
CA TRP A 398 -1.17 13.05 18.78
C TRP A 398 -0.14 13.34 19.87
N GLY A 399 0.94 12.56 19.93
CA GLY A 399 1.93 12.72 20.99
C GLY A 399 3.02 11.66 20.98
N ASP A 400 3.86 11.69 22.02
CA ASP A 400 4.91 10.70 22.22
C ASP A 400 4.53 9.76 23.37
N LEU A 401 4.28 8.48 23.08
CA LEU A 401 4.05 7.45 24.09
C LEU A 401 5.38 7.04 24.73
N LEU A 402 5.46 7.21 26.04
CA LEU A 402 6.51 6.74 26.94
C LEU A 402 6.04 5.49 27.67
N VAL A 403 6.90 4.47 27.75
CA VAL A 403 6.64 3.20 28.44
C VAL A 403 7.67 2.99 29.54
N GLY A 404 7.25 2.38 30.66
CA GLY A 404 8.09 2.17 31.84
C GLY A 404 8.30 3.44 32.67
N VAL A 405 7.38 4.40 32.57
CA VAL A 405 7.43 5.67 33.30
C VAL A 405 6.43 5.69 34.45
N ASP A 406 6.65 6.58 35.41
CA ASP A 406 5.70 6.86 36.48
C ASP A 406 4.43 7.51 35.89
N GLY A 407 3.46 6.65 35.55
CA GLY A 407 2.20 6.99 34.91
C GLY A 407 1.18 5.86 35.09
N VAL A 408 -0.07 6.13 34.75
CA VAL A 408 -1.11 5.10 34.80
C VAL A 408 -0.74 3.97 33.85
N ASN A 409 -0.84 2.73 34.33
CA ASN A 409 -0.41 1.54 33.59
C ASN A 409 1.06 1.56 33.17
N GLY A 410 1.94 2.30 33.86
CA GLY A 410 3.36 2.39 33.49
C GLY A 410 3.62 3.13 32.17
N THR A 411 2.61 3.86 31.66
CA THR A 411 2.69 4.60 30.40
C THR A 411 2.35 6.07 30.60
N ARG A 412 2.91 6.92 29.73
CA ARG A 412 2.49 8.32 29.61
C ARG A 412 2.62 8.80 28.17
N ILE A 413 1.58 9.38 27.61
CA ILE A 413 1.62 10.08 26.34
C ILE A 413 1.90 11.56 26.62
N GLU A 414 2.98 12.08 26.06
CA GLU A 414 3.23 13.52 25.99
C GLU A 414 2.46 14.07 24.80
N VAL A 415 1.23 14.50 25.06
CA VAL A 415 0.28 14.98 24.07
C VAL A 415 0.75 16.31 23.49
N ARG A 416 0.82 16.38 22.17
CA ARG A 416 1.20 17.57 21.40
C ARG A 416 -0.01 18.25 20.76
N MET A 417 -1.10 17.51 20.57
CA MET A 417 -2.35 18.00 20.00
C MET A 417 -3.53 17.17 20.51
N VAL A 418 -4.63 17.84 20.82
CA VAL A 418 -5.94 17.23 21.10
C VAL A 418 -6.95 17.89 20.18
N ASP A 419 -7.70 17.09 19.43
CA ASP A 419 -8.78 17.57 18.58
C ASP A 419 -10.13 17.02 19.06
N PRO A 420 -10.95 17.84 19.74
CA PRO A 420 -12.31 17.47 20.07
C PRO A 420 -13.24 17.68 18.85
N PRO A 421 -14.17 16.75 18.55
CA PRO A 421 -15.25 16.95 17.61
C PRO A 421 -16.09 18.12 18.13
N GLY A 422 -15.95 19.27 17.47
CA GLY A 422 -16.54 20.52 17.94
C GLY A 422 -18.06 20.40 18.18
N PRO A 423 -18.64 21.08 19.20
CA PRO A 423 -20.05 20.88 19.57
C PRO A 423 -21.10 21.40 18.56
N ASN A 424 -20.67 22.03 17.46
CA ASN A 424 -21.49 22.50 16.34
C ASN A 424 -20.61 23.03 15.20
N MET A 425 -19.38 22.55 15.10
CA MET A 425 -18.58 22.72 13.91
C MET A 425 -18.67 21.38 13.21
N MET A 426 -19.33 21.36 12.05
CA MET A 426 -18.88 20.44 10.99
C MET A 426 -17.35 20.54 11.01
N PRO A 427 -16.60 19.42 11.09
CA PRO A 427 -15.14 19.46 11.05
C PRO A 427 -14.77 20.46 9.97
N SER A 428 -14.09 21.54 10.35
CA SER A 428 -13.61 22.49 9.36
C SER A 428 -12.75 21.65 8.43
N PRO A 429 -13.14 21.46 7.16
CA PRO A 429 -12.45 20.51 6.29
C PRO A 429 -11.13 21.07 5.76
N THR A 430 -10.54 21.98 6.53
CA THR A 430 -9.27 22.63 6.32
C THR A 430 -8.09 21.76 6.74
N SER A 431 -8.29 20.58 7.35
CA SER A 431 -7.18 19.64 7.47
C SER A 431 -6.92 19.04 6.09
N CYS A 432 -5.97 19.66 5.38
CA CYS A 432 -5.04 18.95 4.52
C CYS A 432 -4.55 17.71 5.30
N ASP A 433 -5.30 16.62 5.29
CA ASP A 433 -4.74 15.35 5.70
C ASP A 433 -3.67 15.05 4.65
N SER A 434 -2.41 14.97 5.10
CA SER A 434 -1.24 14.71 4.26
C SER A 434 -1.37 13.45 3.42
N GLU A 435 -2.32 12.58 3.75
CA GLU A 435 -2.62 11.34 3.06
C GLU A 435 -3.66 11.48 1.93
N SER A 436 -4.47 12.57 1.91
CA SER A 436 -5.41 12.84 0.82
C SER A 436 -4.93 13.91 -0.13
N GLY A 437 -5.19 13.66 -1.42
CA GLY A 437 -5.19 14.69 -2.44
C GLY A 437 -4.26 14.38 -3.60
N TYR A 438 -4.50 15.15 -4.65
CA TYR A 438 -3.83 15.06 -5.93
C TYR A 438 -2.82 16.20 -6.02
N LEU A 439 -1.55 15.83 -6.17
CA LEU A 439 -0.45 16.74 -6.43
C LEU A 439 -0.46 17.07 -7.93
N GLY A 440 -1.16 18.15 -8.29
CA GLY A 440 -1.30 18.63 -9.66
C GLY A 440 -2.13 19.90 -9.72
N SER A 441 -2.54 20.29 -10.92
CA SER A 441 -3.49 21.38 -11.14
C SER A 441 -4.93 20.96 -10.86
N VAL A 442 -5.82 21.94 -10.66
CA VAL A 442 -7.26 21.67 -10.50
C VAL A 442 -7.83 21.01 -11.76
N GLU A 443 -7.33 21.38 -12.94
CA GLU A 443 -7.75 20.79 -14.22
C GLU A 443 -7.39 19.30 -14.30
N GLU A 444 -6.20 18.91 -13.85
CA GLU A 444 -5.80 17.50 -13.79
C GLU A 444 -6.64 16.70 -12.79
N MET A 445 -7.01 17.30 -11.64
CA MET A 445 -7.92 16.66 -10.69
C MET A 445 -9.34 16.47 -11.27
N VAL A 446 -9.85 17.45 -12.02
CA VAL A 446 -11.13 17.33 -12.72
C VAL A 446 -11.07 16.24 -13.80
N GLU A 447 -10.01 16.20 -14.61
CA GLU A 447 -9.80 15.17 -15.63
C GLU A 447 -9.65 13.78 -15.00
N PHE A 448 -8.97 13.69 -13.85
CA PHE A 448 -8.86 12.46 -13.07
C PHE A 448 -10.22 11.95 -12.62
N ILE A 449 -11.08 12.81 -12.05
CA ILE A 449 -12.44 12.40 -11.62
C ILE A 449 -13.27 11.98 -12.84
N GLN A 450 -13.26 12.78 -13.91
CA GLN A 450 -14.01 12.50 -15.13
C GLN A 450 -13.61 11.14 -15.74
N THR A 451 -12.31 10.94 -15.96
CA THR A 451 -11.79 9.71 -16.59
C THR A 451 -12.13 8.47 -15.77
N ASN A 452 -12.01 8.53 -14.45
CA ASN A 452 -12.29 7.39 -13.58
C ASN A 452 -13.79 7.07 -13.48
N LEU A 453 -14.67 8.08 -13.54
CA LEU A 453 -16.11 7.86 -13.66
C LEU A 453 -16.46 7.22 -15.02
N GLU A 454 -15.98 7.78 -16.12
CA GLU A 454 -16.28 7.31 -17.49
C GLU A 454 -15.72 5.92 -17.79
N THR A 455 -14.61 5.53 -17.14
CA THR A 455 -14.00 4.20 -17.31
C THR A 455 -14.51 3.17 -16.30
N GLY A 456 -15.26 3.59 -15.27
CA GLY A 456 -15.66 2.72 -14.15
C GLY A 456 -14.53 2.31 -13.23
N ASN A 457 -13.35 2.94 -13.36
CA ASN A 457 -12.24 2.70 -12.47
C ASN A 457 -12.42 3.53 -11.20
N HIS A 458 -13.19 3.04 -10.25
CA HIS A 458 -13.52 3.79 -9.04
C HIS A 458 -12.44 3.70 -7.94
N TRP A 459 -11.50 2.76 -8.05
CA TRP A 459 -10.45 2.56 -7.05
C TRP A 459 -9.69 3.84 -6.69
N PRO A 460 -9.28 4.69 -7.65
CA PRO A 460 -8.53 5.90 -7.36
C PRO A 460 -9.25 6.90 -6.44
N PHE A 461 -10.57 6.78 -6.28
CA PHE A 461 -11.32 7.62 -5.35
C PHE A 461 -11.03 7.32 -3.88
N SER A 462 -10.48 6.15 -3.53
CA SER A 462 -10.17 5.80 -2.14
C SER A 462 -9.18 6.75 -1.48
N TYR A 463 -8.27 7.38 -2.25
CA TYR A 463 -7.29 8.35 -1.76
C TYR A 463 -7.53 9.79 -2.26
N ALA A 464 -8.40 9.96 -3.27
CA ALA A 464 -8.71 11.27 -3.84
C ALA A 464 -9.84 12.00 -3.09
N ILE A 465 -10.69 11.28 -2.36
CA ILE A 465 -11.74 11.91 -1.54
C ILE A 465 -11.16 12.49 -0.24
N GLY A 466 -11.72 13.63 0.18
CA GLY A 466 -11.36 14.29 1.42
C GLY A 466 -11.68 13.42 2.65
N ASN A 467 -10.97 13.68 3.74
CA ASN A 467 -11.28 13.12 5.05
C ASN A 467 -11.52 14.27 6.05
N PRO A 468 -12.77 14.54 6.44
CA PRO A 468 -13.98 13.81 6.08
C PRO A 468 -14.50 14.17 4.67
N PHE A 469 -15.45 13.36 4.18
CA PHE A 469 -16.15 13.58 2.91
C PHE A 469 -17.61 13.95 3.14
N VAL A 470 -18.10 14.97 2.43
CA VAL A 470 -19.47 15.47 2.61
C VAL A 470 -20.40 14.96 1.50
N ILE A 471 -21.51 14.30 1.88
CA ILE A 471 -22.59 13.90 0.97
C ILE A 471 -23.84 14.71 1.31
N GLY A 472 -24.09 15.77 0.54
CA GLY A 472 -25.32 16.57 0.64
C GLY A 472 -26.45 15.94 -0.16
N TYR A 473 -27.59 15.63 0.47
CA TYR A 473 -28.78 15.17 -0.24
C TYR A 473 -29.65 16.36 -0.66
N TRP A 474 -29.98 16.48 -1.95
CA TRP A 474 -30.76 17.63 -2.43
C TRP A 474 -32.11 17.74 -1.71
N ARG A 475 -32.39 18.92 -1.12
CA ARG A 475 -33.57 19.22 -0.28
C ARG A 475 -33.71 18.35 0.97
N SER A 476 -32.64 17.70 1.41
CA SER A 476 -32.57 16.93 2.64
C SER A 476 -31.31 17.31 3.43
N GLU A 477 -31.23 16.82 4.66
CA GLU A 477 -29.99 16.86 5.44
C GLU A 477 -28.98 15.92 4.79
N GLY A 478 -27.73 16.36 4.70
CA GLY A 478 -26.60 15.55 4.24
C GLY A 478 -25.96 14.72 5.36
N VAL A 479 -24.88 14.03 5.02
CA VAL A 479 -24.01 13.32 5.97
C VAL A 479 -22.56 13.72 5.75
N VAL A 480 -21.76 13.63 6.81
CA VAL A 480 -20.30 13.79 6.78
C VAL A 480 -19.74 12.46 7.23
N LEU A 481 -18.91 11.83 6.41
CA LEU A 481 -18.40 10.48 6.64
C LEU A 481 -16.87 10.51 6.65
N PRO A 482 -16.21 9.66 7.46
CA PRO A 482 -14.80 9.34 7.27
C PRO A 482 -14.54 8.84 5.83
N ARG A 483 -13.32 9.03 5.33
CA ARG A 483 -12.91 8.65 3.97
C ARG A 483 -13.32 7.22 3.61
N GLU A 484 -13.01 6.25 4.45
CA GLU A 484 -13.24 4.83 4.19
C GLU A 484 -14.75 4.53 4.08
N GLU A 485 -15.55 5.08 5.01
CA GLU A 485 -17.01 4.94 4.98
C GLU A 485 -17.62 5.64 3.76
N ALA A 486 -17.10 6.82 3.40
CA ALA A 486 -17.53 7.57 2.23
C ALA A 486 -17.23 6.80 0.94
N TYR A 487 -16.03 6.23 0.81
CA TYR A 487 -15.65 5.40 -0.34
C TYR A 487 -16.55 4.18 -0.46
N GLN A 488 -16.85 3.50 0.64
CA GLN A 488 -17.81 2.37 0.64
C GLN A 488 -19.22 2.81 0.24
N GLN A 489 -19.69 3.94 0.76
CA GLN A 489 -21.00 4.49 0.41
C GLN A 489 -21.08 4.87 -1.08
N LEU A 490 -20.03 5.49 -1.61
CA LEU A 490 -19.91 5.84 -3.02
C LEU A 490 -19.97 4.58 -3.89
N THR A 491 -19.06 3.63 -3.66
CA THR A 491 -18.92 2.42 -4.48
C THR A 491 -20.11 1.47 -4.41
N THR A 492 -20.75 1.37 -3.25
CA THR A 492 -21.89 0.45 -3.06
C THR A 492 -23.20 1.04 -3.60
N ASN A 493 -23.43 2.34 -3.41
CA ASN A 493 -24.77 2.92 -3.52
C ASN A 493 -24.91 4.05 -4.54
N LEU A 494 -23.85 4.84 -4.79
CA LEU A 494 -23.99 6.13 -5.45
C LEU A 494 -23.31 6.20 -6.81
N LEU A 495 -22.11 5.62 -6.95
CA LEU A 495 -21.33 5.76 -8.17
C LEU A 495 -22.10 5.25 -9.40
N PRO A 496 -22.01 5.97 -10.53
CA PRO A 496 -22.74 5.64 -11.74
C PRO A 496 -22.12 4.42 -12.44
N SER A 497 -22.91 3.78 -13.30
CA SER A 497 -22.37 2.83 -14.27
C SER A 497 -21.60 3.60 -15.37
N PRO A 498 -20.47 3.07 -15.89
CA PRO A 498 -19.72 3.69 -16.99
C PRO A 498 -20.56 3.90 -18.26
N ASP A 499 -21.57 3.03 -18.46
CA ASP A 499 -22.46 3.11 -19.62
C ASP A 499 -23.52 4.22 -19.50
N ASP A 500 -23.81 4.68 -18.28
CA ASP A 500 -24.86 5.65 -17.98
C ASP A 500 -24.31 7.03 -17.57
N VAL A 501 -23.04 7.09 -17.18
CA VAL A 501 -22.44 8.31 -16.66
C VAL A 501 -22.30 9.37 -17.76
N VAL A 502 -22.72 10.58 -17.43
CA VAL A 502 -22.42 11.77 -18.24
C VAL A 502 -21.74 12.76 -17.33
N VAL A 503 -20.57 13.26 -17.72
CA VAL A 503 -19.81 14.26 -16.97
C VAL A 503 -19.85 15.59 -17.73
N ILE A 504 -20.17 16.66 -17.02
CA ILE A 504 -20.36 18.02 -17.53
C ILE A 504 -19.53 18.96 -16.67
N THR A 505 -18.55 19.61 -17.28
CA THR A 505 -17.64 20.54 -16.60
C THR A 505 -17.92 22.01 -16.91
N ASP A 506 -18.78 22.31 -17.88
CA ASP A 506 -19.21 23.68 -18.21
C ASP A 506 -20.29 24.17 -17.21
N PRO A 507 -20.01 25.15 -16.34
CA PRO A 507 -20.96 25.63 -15.34
C PRO A 507 -22.24 26.21 -15.95
N ALA A 508 -22.22 26.68 -17.20
CA ALA A 508 -23.42 27.17 -17.88
C ALA A 508 -24.47 26.08 -18.15
N SER A 509 -24.05 24.81 -18.06
CA SER A 509 -24.90 23.63 -18.27
C SER A 509 -25.39 23.01 -16.95
N PHE A 510 -25.06 23.61 -15.80
CA PHE A 510 -25.44 23.09 -14.49
C PHE A 510 -26.90 23.43 -14.16
N PRO A 511 -27.57 22.62 -13.31
CA PRO A 511 -28.93 22.90 -12.91
C PRO A 511 -29.03 24.17 -12.03
N ASP A 512 -30.15 24.89 -12.12
CA ASP A 512 -30.42 26.04 -11.25
C ASP A 512 -30.74 25.57 -9.83
N LEU A 513 -29.85 25.88 -8.88
CA LEU A 513 -30.02 25.56 -7.46
C LEU A 513 -30.82 26.62 -6.70
N GLY A 514 -31.75 27.31 -7.37
CA GLY A 514 -32.56 28.37 -6.80
C GLY A 514 -31.73 29.61 -6.44
N GLY A 515 -30.73 29.94 -7.27
CA GLY A 515 -29.83 31.07 -7.06
C GLY A 515 -28.76 30.88 -5.98
N ARG A 516 -28.56 29.66 -5.47
CA ARG A 516 -27.43 29.35 -4.58
C ARG A 516 -26.16 29.14 -5.42
N SER A 517 -25.05 29.75 -4.98
CA SER A 517 -23.74 29.53 -5.59
C SER A 517 -23.17 28.19 -5.12
N LEU A 518 -22.62 27.43 -6.05
CA LEU A 518 -22.01 26.13 -5.77
C LEU A 518 -20.67 26.26 -5.03
N GLU A 519 -20.01 27.39 -5.18
CA GLU A 519 -18.75 27.72 -4.51
C GLU A 519 -18.98 28.02 -3.03
N THR A 520 -20.18 28.50 -2.66
CA THR A 520 -20.46 28.98 -1.30
C THR A 520 -21.38 28.06 -0.49
N ILE A 521 -21.98 27.05 -1.11
CA ILE A 521 -22.93 26.14 -0.44
C ILE A 521 -22.25 25.22 0.59
N TRP A 522 -20.93 25.06 0.51
CA TRP A 522 -20.12 24.17 1.33
C TRP A 522 -19.63 24.81 2.64
N GLY A 523 -19.92 26.08 2.84
CA GLY A 523 -19.43 26.87 3.97
C GLY A 523 -18.26 27.79 3.57
N PRO A 524 -17.97 28.80 4.41
CA PRO A 524 -16.94 29.80 4.10
C PRO A 524 -15.51 29.25 4.24
N ASP A 525 -15.34 28.10 4.89
CA ASP A 525 -14.04 27.50 5.21
C ASP A 525 -13.54 26.56 4.10
N VAL A 526 -14.32 26.37 3.03
CA VAL A 526 -13.98 25.50 1.91
C VAL A 526 -13.56 26.35 0.71
N ASP A 527 -12.30 26.23 0.30
CA ASP A 527 -11.80 26.85 -0.92
C ASP A 527 -12.13 25.96 -2.13
N VAL A 528 -13.36 26.06 -2.63
CA VAL A 528 -13.82 25.28 -3.79
C VAL A 528 -13.10 25.75 -5.05
N ALA A 529 -12.24 24.87 -5.58
CA ALA A 529 -11.43 25.14 -6.76
C ALA A 529 -12.14 24.79 -8.07
N ALA A 530 -12.96 23.73 -8.07
CA ALA A 530 -13.76 23.34 -9.23
C ALA A 530 -15.04 22.60 -8.82
N THR A 531 -15.99 22.56 -9.74
CA THR A 531 -17.22 21.79 -9.60
C THR A 531 -17.50 21.00 -10.87
N ILE A 532 -18.05 19.80 -10.71
CA ILE A 532 -18.34 18.87 -11.80
C ILE A 532 -19.79 18.47 -11.68
N TYR A 533 -20.57 18.62 -12.75
CA TYR A 533 -21.92 18.09 -12.80
C TYR A 533 -21.93 16.73 -13.48
N SER A 534 -22.63 15.76 -12.91
CA SER A 534 -22.68 14.42 -13.47
C SER A 534 -24.07 13.79 -13.35
N LYS A 535 -24.45 13.00 -14.35
CA LYS A 535 -25.71 12.24 -14.43
C LYS A 535 -25.44 10.74 -14.46
N GLY A 536 -26.47 9.95 -14.24
CA GLY A 536 -26.37 8.48 -14.25
C GLY A 536 -26.08 7.88 -12.88
N TRP A 537 -26.20 8.66 -11.80
CA TRP A 537 -25.87 8.23 -10.44
C TRP A 537 -26.98 7.38 -9.82
N GLY A 538 -26.59 6.62 -8.78
CA GLY A 538 -27.47 5.76 -8.01
C GLY A 538 -27.84 4.46 -8.72
N SER A 539 -28.43 3.53 -7.97
CA SER A 539 -28.78 2.20 -8.47
C SER A 539 -29.76 2.16 -9.67
N ASP A 540 -30.49 3.24 -9.92
CA ASP A 540 -31.43 3.35 -11.05
C ASP A 540 -30.87 4.15 -12.24
N GLY A 541 -29.67 4.73 -12.11
CA GLY A 541 -29.05 5.60 -13.10
C GLY A 541 -29.84 6.88 -13.37
N GLN A 542 -30.81 7.24 -12.51
CA GLN A 542 -31.68 8.41 -12.71
C GLN A 542 -31.34 9.58 -11.79
N GLN A 543 -30.29 9.45 -10.97
CA GLN A 543 -29.87 10.53 -10.08
C GLN A 543 -28.74 11.33 -10.72
N GLU A 544 -28.54 12.51 -10.17
CA GLU A 544 -27.57 13.48 -10.60
C GLU A 544 -26.69 13.84 -9.40
N ALA A 545 -25.46 14.26 -9.68
CA ALA A 545 -24.51 14.69 -8.68
C ALA A 545 -23.79 15.96 -9.10
N ILE A 546 -23.55 16.85 -8.13
CA ILE A 546 -22.61 17.96 -8.28
C ILE A 546 -21.44 17.69 -7.34
N LEU A 547 -20.27 17.44 -7.90
CA LEU A 547 -19.05 17.11 -7.19
C LEU A 547 -18.25 18.40 -6.97
N SER A 548 -17.64 18.52 -5.79
CA SER A 548 -16.83 19.69 -5.44
C SER A 548 -15.39 19.27 -5.21
N VAL A 549 -14.48 19.90 -5.94
CA VAL A 549 -13.04 19.80 -5.72
C VAL A 549 -12.61 21.00 -4.90
N ALA A 550 -12.01 20.76 -3.74
CA ALA A 550 -11.46 21.81 -2.90
C ALA A 550 -9.93 21.89 -3.07
N ARG A 551 -9.40 23.08 -2.83
CA ARG A 551 -7.96 23.34 -2.71
C ARG A 551 -7.59 23.45 -1.24
N CYS A 552 -6.45 22.91 -0.88
CA CYS A 552 -5.81 23.15 0.40
C CYS A 552 -4.33 23.50 0.19
N ASP A 553 -3.83 24.48 0.94
CA ASP A 553 -2.41 24.87 0.92
C ASP A 553 -1.67 24.03 1.97
N SER A 554 -0.94 23.02 1.52
CA SER A 554 -0.06 22.22 2.36
C SER A 554 1.38 22.67 2.16
N HIS A 555 1.92 23.41 3.11
CA HIS A 555 3.32 23.85 3.12
C HIS A 555 3.74 24.68 1.89
N GLY A 556 2.83 25.48 1.33
CA GLY A 556 3.08 26.29 0.14
C GLY A 556 2.88 25.55 -1.18
N ILE A 557 2.31 24.34 -1.13
CA ILE A 557 1.92 23.55 -2.31
C ILE A 557 0.40 23.41 -2.29
N ASP A 558 -0.23 23.82 -3.39
CA ASP A 558 -1.66 23.61 -3.59
C ASP A 558 -1.92 22.11 -3.82
N VAL A 559 -2.75 21.52 -2.97
CA VAL A 559 -3.25 20.15 -3.07
C VAL A 559 -4.74 20.20 -3.38
N TYR A 560 -5.19 19.39 -4.34
CA TYR A 560 -6.59 19.33 -4.74
C TYR A 560 -7.19 17.98 -4.38
N TYR A 561 -8.41 17.96 -3.88
CA TYR A 561 -9.08 16.71 -3.51
C TYR A 561 -10.58 16.80 -3.72
N TRP A 562 -11.23 15.65 -3.88
CA TRP A 562 -12.68 15.56 -4.01
C TRP A 562 -13.28 15.73 -2.62
N TYR A 563 -13.69 16.95 -2.30
CA TYR A 563 -14.15 17.32 -0.97
C TYR A 563 -15.52 16.75 -0.62
N GLY A 564 -16.45 16.77 -1.57
CA GLY A 564 -17.81 16.33 -1.33
C GLY A 564 -18.66 16.29 -2.59
N MET A 565 -19.93 15.91 -2.42
CA MET A 565 -20.90 15.87 -3.48
C MET A 565 -22.30 16.26 -3.00
N MET A 566 -23.08 16.89 -3.88
CA MET A 566 -24.51 17.04 -3.73
C MET A 566 -25.20 16.02 -4.62
N TYR A 567 -26.09 15.21 -4.07
CA TYR A 567 -26.72 14.08 -4.74
C TYR A 567 -28.25 14.20 -4.73
N GLY A 568 -28.90 13.97 -5.87
CA GLY A 568 -30.35 13.93 -6.00
C GLY A 568 -30.84 14.21 -7.42
N ARG A 569 -32.11 14.59 -7.58
CA ARG A 569 -32.66 15.09 -8.85
C ARG A 569 -32.82 16.59 -8.79
N PHE A 570 -32.14 17.33 -9.66
CA PHE A 570 -32.14 18.79 -9.61
C PHE A 570 -33.25 19.45 -10.44
N GLU A 571 -34.05 18.67 -11.17
CA GLU A 571 -35.20 19.12 -11.97
C GLU A 571 -36.44 19.53 -11.17
#